data_AF-A0A2N2JPE7-F1
#
_entry.id   AF-A0A2N2JPE7-F1
#
_cell.length_a   1.000
_cell.length_b   1.000
_cell.length_c   1.000
_cell.angle_alpha   90.00
_cell.angle_beta   90.00
_cell.angle_gamma   90.00
#
_symmetry.space_group_name_H-M   'P 1'
#
loop_
_entity.id
_entity.type
_entity.pdbx_description
1 polymer ?
#
loop_
_entity_poly.entity_id
_entity_poly.type
_entity_poly.pdbx_seq_one_letter_code
_entity_poly.pdbx_strand_id
1 'polypeptide(L)'
;MLKRALDLIGDENKRAGALAVGGMAALTAGFKGAGLAMFVKGARQIEERWRADHDFDGGFKERWARAVAFYESQHQDPTNRALHMVGIPMIVGGALGLLAAPSFTPPWAASAALFGAGWALNIVGHRRFEHNAPAFFEDPLSFLAGPVWDVKNLVSRRRAASAA
;
A
#
# COMPACT_ATOMS: atom_id res chain seq x y z
N MET A 1 -26.80 14.49 1.08
CA MET A 1 -26.02 13.81 0.03
C MET A 1 -25.18 14.79 -0.80
N LEU A 2 -25.75 15.91 -1.27
CA LEU A 2 -25.04 16.92 -2.08
C LEU A 2 -23.80 17.52 -1.40
N LYS A 3 -23.88 17.87 -0.11
CA LYS A 3 -22.73 18.43 0.64
C LYS A 3 -21.54 17.46 0.73
N ARG A 4 -21.78 16.17 0.99
CA ARG A 4 -20.74 15.12 0.97
C ARG A 4 -20.13 14.92 -0.41
N ALA A 5 -20.94 15.03 -1.47
CA ALA A 5 -20.43 14.97 -2.84
C ALA A 5 -19.57 16.19 -3.18
N LEU A 6 -19.94 17.38 -2.73
CA LEU A 6 -19.16 18.61 -2.89
C LEU A 6 -17.86 18.58 -2.05
N ASP A 7 -17.91 18.06 -0.82
CA ASP A 7 -16.72 17.87 0.02
C ASP A 7 -15.74 16.85 -0.61
N LEU A 8 -16.26 15.82 -1.27
CA LEU A 8 -15.47 14.88 -2.07
C LEU A 8 -14.88 15.51 -3.34
N ILE A 9 -15.54 16.52 -3.91
CA ILE A 9 -15.04 17.26 -5.08
C ILE A 9 -13.96 18.28 -4.66
N GLY A 10 -14.07 18.87 -3.47
CA GLY A 10 -13.16 19.89 -2.94
C GLY A 10 -11.92 19.35 -2.22
N ASP A 11 -11.96 18.16 -1.63
CA ASP A 11 -10.85 17.59 -0.87
C ASP A 11 -9.95 16.70 -1.75
N GLU A 12 -8.82 17.26 -2.18
CA GLU A 12 -7.87 16.58 -3.07
C GLU A 12 -7.29 15.28 -2.45
N ASN A 13 -7.15 15.24 -1.12
CA ASN A 13 -6.65 14.06 -0.40
C ASN A 13 -7.64 12.91 -0.51
N LYS A 14 -8.93 13.19 -0.30
CA LYS A 14 -9.99 12.18 -0.47
C LYS A 14 -10.09 11.73 -1.92
N ARG A 15 -9.86 12.61 -2.90
CA ARG A 15 -9.94 12.27 -4.34
C ARG A 15 -8.85 11.30 -4.77
N ALA A 16 -7.60 11.53 -4.40
CA ALA A 16 -6.52 10.65 -4.81
C ALA A 16 -6.60 9.27 -4.11
N GLY A 17 -6.96 9.26 -2.82
CA GLY A 17 -7.24 8.02 -2.11
C GLY A 17 -8.40 7.25 -2.75
N ALA A 18 -9.50 7.94 -3.07
CA ALA A 18 -10.64 7.34 -3.77
C ALA A 18 -10.26 6.83 -5.17
N LEU A 19 -9.38 7.52 -5.88
CA LEU A 19 -8.90 7.09 -7.18
C LEU A 19 -8.03 5.83 -7.10
N ALA A 20 -7.15 5.74 -6.09
CA ALA A 20 -6.35 4.55 -5.82
C ALA A 20 -7.25 3.34 -5.49
N VAL A 21 -8.17 3.51 -4.54
CA VAL A 21 -9.12 2.46 -4.14
C VAL A 21 -10.06 2.08 -5.29
N GLY A 22 -10.54 3.06 -6.06
CA GLY A 22 -11.37 2.84 -7.24
C GLY A 22 -10.62 2.05 -8.31
N GLY A 23 -9.33 2.31 -8.49
CA GLY A 23 -8.47 1.54 -9.39
C GLY A 23 -8.31 0.08 -8.94
N MET A 24 -8.13 -0.15 -7.64
CA MET A 24 -8.11 -1.50 -7.07
C MET A 24 -9.43 -2.23 -7.30
N ALA A 25 -10.57 -1.57 -7.03
CA ALA A 25 -11.89 -2.14 -7.25
C ALA A 25 -12.13 -2.48 -8.73
N ALA A 26 -11.78 -1.57 -9.65
CA ALA A 26 -11.90 -1.78 -11.08
C ALA A 26 -11.01 -2.94 -11.57
N LEU A 27 -9.79 -3.07 -11.05
CA LEU A 27 -8.90 -4.20 -11.33
C LEU A 27 -9.54 -5.52 -10.88
N THR A 28 -10.08 -5.58 -9.65
CA THR A 28 -10.82 -6.76 -9.14
C THR A 28 -12.17 -6.99 -9.80
N ALA A 29 -12.65 -6.07 -10.64
CA ALA A 29 -13.85 -6.23 -11.45
C ALA A 29 -13.53 -6.60 -12.91
N GLY A 30 -12.26 -6.86 -13.24
CA GLY A 30 -11.82 -7.28 -14.57
C GLY A 30 -11.50 -6.14 -15.53
N PHE A 31 -11.66 -4.88 -15.13
CA PHE A 31 -11.30 -3.70 -15.92
C PHE A 31 -9.80 -3.39 -15.79
N LYS A 32 -8.94 -4.33 -16.16
CA LYS A 32 -7.49 -4.31 -15.86
C LYS A 32 -6.79 -2.99 -16.22
N GLY A 33 -6.96 -2.54 -17.47
CA GLY A 33 -6.30 -1.31 -17.96
C GLY A 33 -6.78 -0.06 -17.23
N ALA A 34 -8.09 0.10 -17.11
CA ALA A 34 -8.68 1.23 -16.39
C ALA A 34 -8.31 1.20 -14.88
N GLY A 35 -8.38 0.02 -14.26
CA GLY A 35 -8.04 -0.18 -12.86
C GLY A 35 -6.58 0.15 -12.56
N LEU A 36 -5.65 -0.32 -13.38
CA LEU A 36 -4.23 0.01 -13.24
C LEU A 36 -3.98 1.51 -13.46
N ALA A 37 -4.57 2.10 -14.50
CA ALA A 37 -4.40 3.53 -14.78
C ALA A 37 -4.93 4.41 -13.63
N MET A 38 -6.12 4.09 -13.10
CA MET A 38 -6.68 4.77 -11.92
C MET A 38 -5.79 4.59 -10.70
N PHE A 39 -5.35 3.37 -10.39
CA PHE A 39 -4.49 3.12 -9.24
C PHE A 39 -3.18 3.90 -9.32
N VAL A 40 -2.48 3.82 -10.46
CA VAL A 40 -1.22 4.54 -10.69
C VAL A 40 -1.42 6.04 -10.58
N LYS A 41 -2.50 6.58 -11.17
CA LYS A 41 -2.80 8.01 -11.08
C LYS A 41 -3.09 8.42 -9.63
N GLY A 42 -3.85 7.64 -8.88
CA GLY A 42 -4.13 7.88 -7.46
C GLY A 42 -2.85 7.87 -6.62
N ALA A 43 -2.02 6.84 -6.76
CA ALA A 43 -0.74 6.72 -6.05
C ALA A 43 0.23 7.86 -6.39
N ARG A 44 0.33 8.24 -7.67
CA ARG A 44 1.15 9.40 -8.10
C ARG A 44 0.66 10.70 -7.50
N GLN A 45 -0.64 10.93 -7.46
CA GLN A 45 -1.20 12.12 -6.83
C GLN A 45 -0.92 12.18 -5.33
N ILE A 46 -0.95 11.03 -4.63
CA ILE A 46 -0.54 10.97 -3.22
C ILE A 46 0.95 11.31 -3.07
N GLU A 47 1.83 10.75 -3.91
CA GLU A 47 3.27 11.06 -3.89
C GLU A 47 3.57 12.54 -4.22
N GLU A 48 2.94 13.09 -5.26
CA GLU A 48 3.13 14.47 -5.68
C GLU A 48 2.73 15.45 -4.57
N ARG A 49 1.62 15.18 -3.88
CA ARG A 49 1.21 15.97 -2.70
C ARG A 49 2.13 15.78 -1.52
N TRP A 50 2.52 14.53 -1.20
CA TRP A 50 3.48 14.28 -0.13
C TRP A 50 4.75 15.09 -0.33
N ARG A 51 5.26 15.17 -1.57
CA ARG A 51 6.43 16.00 -1.90
C ARG A 51 6.18 17.49 -1.69
N ALA A 52 5.02 17.99 -2.12
CA ALA A 52 4.66 19.39 -1.95
C ALA A 52 4.50 19.77 -0.47
N ASP A 53 3.80 18.95 0.32
CA ASP A 53 3.53 19.20 1.75
C ASP A 53 4.81 19.17 2.61
N HIS A 54 5.84 18.47 2.14
CA HIS A 54 7.12 18.34 2.83
C HIS A 54 8.23 19.20 2.23
N ASP A 55 7.92 20.07 1.26
CA ASP A 55 8.90 20.87 0.49
C ASP A 55 10.10 20.01 0.03
N PHE A 56 9.79 18.85 -0.55
CA PHE A 56 10.77 17.80 -0.82
C PHE A 56 11.11 17.70 -2.31
N ASP A 57 12.30 18.15 -2.67
CA ASP A 57 12.90 18.07 -4.01
C ASP A 57 13.95 16.95 -4.16
N GLY A 58 14.16 16.17 -3.09
CA GLY A 58 15.19 15.14 -3.01
C GLY A 58 14.98 13.95 -3.96
N GLY A 59 16.09 13.25 -4.20
CA GLY A 59 16.16 12.07 -5.05
C GLY A 59 15.52 10.82 -4.43
N PHE A 60 15.63 9.70 -5.15
CA PHE A 60 15.01 8.44 -4.74
C PHE A 60 15.58 7.89 -3.42
N LYS A 61 16.89 8.04 -3.18
CA LYS A 61 17.53 7.50 -1.96
C LYS A 61 17.04 8.23 -0.71
N GLU A 62 16.95 9.55 -0.79
CA GLU A 62 16.44 10.41 0.26
C GLU A 62 14.95 10.13 0.50
N ARG A 63 14.17 9.99 -0.58
CA ARG A 63 12.74 9.66 -0.51
C ARG A 63 12.50 8.30 0.13
N TRP A 64 13.31 7.31 -0.21
CA TRP A 64 13.28 5.98 0.38
C TRP A 64 13.56 6.02 1.89
N ALA A 65 14.58 6.77 2.31
CA ALA A 65 14.88 6.94 3.73
C ALA A 65 13.72 7.58 4.50
N ARG A 66 13.06 8.59 3.91
CA ARG A 66 11.85 9.20 4.48
C ARG A 66 10.69 8.20 4.58
N ALA A 67 10.47 7.39 3.54
CA ALA A 67 9.43 6.36 3.54
C ALA A 67 9.66 5.28 4.60
N VAL A 68 10.92 4.87 4.83
CA VAL A 68 11.29 3.95 5.90
C VAL A 68 11.02 4.58 7.26
N ALA A 69 11.46 5.82 7.49
CA ALA A 69 11.25 6.50 8.76
C ALA A 69 9.75 6.68 9.09
N PHE A 70 8.94 7.03 8.09
CA PHE A 70 7.48 7.10 8.22
C PHE A 70 6.87 5.71 8.47
N TYR A 71 7.30 4.69 7.73
CA TYR A 71 6.84 3.32 7.98
C TYR A 71 7.10 2.91 9.42
N GLU A 72 8.31 3.16 9.92
CA GLU A 72 8.66 2.87 11.30
C GLU A 72 7.71 3.59 12.25
N SER A 73 7.48 4.90 12.12
CA SER A 73 6.59 5.64 13.01
C SER A 73 5.15 5.12 13.01
N GLN A 74 4.68 4.59 11.88
CA GLN A 74 3.30 4.09 11.73
C GLN A 74 3.12 2.62 12.11
N HIS A 75 4.20 1.83 12.24
CA HIS A 75 4.15 0.40 12.51
C HIS A 75 5.06 0.07 13.69
N GLN A 76 4.59 0.21 14.92
CA GLN A 76 5.39 -0.07 16.12
C GLN A 76 5.09 -1.47 16.68
N ASP A 77 3.88 -1.98 16.47
CA ASP A 77 3.47 -3.29 16.99
C ASP A 77 4.06 -4.44 16.14
N PRO A 78 4.72 -5.44 16.77
CA PRO A 78 5.33 -6.54 16.05
C PRO A 78 4.32 -7.44 15.34
N THR A 79 3.08 -7.54 15.84
CA THR A 79 2.00 -8.30 15.21
C THR A 79 1.54 -7.60 13.94
N ASN A 80 1.41 -6.27 13.98
CA ASN A 80 1.09 -5.48 12.78
C ASN A 80 2.16 -5.66 11.70
N ARG A 81 3.44 -5.54 12.07
CA ARG A 81 4.56 -5.79 11.14
C ARG A 81 4.52 -7.21 10.56
N ALA A 82 4.25 -8.23 11.38
CA ALA A 82 4.13 -9.61 10.90
C ALA A 82 2.96 -9.80 9.93
N LEU A 83 1.80 -9.18 10.20
CA LEU A 83 0.65 -9.19 9.30
C LEU A 83 1.01 -8.54 7.96
N HIS A 84 1.75 -7.42 7.97
CA HIS A 84 2.23 -6.76 6.76
C HIS A 84 3.26 -7.59 5.97
N MET A 85 4.17 -8.29 6.66
CA MET A 85 5.12 -9.20 6.03
C MET A 85 4.45 -10.33 5.24
N VAL A 86 3.23 -10.72 5.61
CA VAL A 86 2.43 -11.73 4.89
C VAL A 86 1.47 -11.08 3.90
N GLY A 87 0.74 -10.04 4.34
CA GLY A 87 -0.30 -9.38 3.55
C GLY A 87 0.25 -8.67 2.31
N ILE A 88 1.43 -8.07 2.37
CA ILE A 88 1.99 -7.34 1.23
C ILE A 88 2.40 -8.28 0.09
N PRO A 89 3.12 -9.41 0.33
CA PRO A 89 3.31 -10.43 -0.70
C PRO A 89 2.01 -10.95 -1.31
N MET A 90 0.95 -11.15 -0.50
CA MET A 90 -0.37 -11.55 -1.00
C MET A 90 -1.00 -10.48 -1.90
N ILE A 91 -0.91 -9.20 -1.52
CA ILE A 91 -1.40 -8.08 -2.33
C ILE A 91 -0.63 -8.01 -3.65
N VAL A 92 0.71 -8.05 -3.62
CA VAL A 92 1.54 -7.98 -4.83
C VAL A 92 1.28 -9.17 -5.74
N GLY A 93 1.30 -10.39 -5.21
CA GLY A 93 1.02 -11.61 -5.97
C GLY A 93 -0.39 -11.64 -6.54
N GLY A 94 -1.39 -11.25 -5.75
CA GLY A 94 -2.78 -11.16 -6.16
C GLY A 94 -2.99 -10.11 -7.26
N ALA A 95 -2.35 -8.94 -7.16
CA ALA A 95 -2.41 -7.90 -8.19
C ALA A 95 -1.78 -8.37 -9.50
N LEU A 96 -0.62 -9.01 -9.45
CA LEU A 96 0.03 -9.60 -10.63
C LEU A 96 -0.85 -10.67 -11.26
N GLY A 97 -1.45 -11.54 -10.45
CA GLY A 97 -2.39 -12.57 -10.92
C GLY A 97 -3.65 -11.99 -11.56
N LEU A 98 -4.24 -10.94 -10.98
CA LEU A 98 -5.38 -10.21 -11.57
C LEU A 98 -5.04 -9.59 -12.92
N LEU A 99 -3.82 -9.08 -13.08
CA LEU A 99 -3.34 -8.53 -14.36
C LEU A 99 -3.07 -9.63 -15.39
N ALA A 100 -2.49 -10.76 -14.98
CA ALA A 100 -2.10 -11.84 -15.88
C ALA A 100 -3.27 -12.77 -16.30
N ALA A 101 -4.08 -13.23 -15.35
CA ALA A 101 -5.11 -14.24 -15.59
C ALA A 101 -6.33 -13.65 -16.33
N PRO A 102 -6.93 -14.35 -17.31
CA PRO A 102 -8.17 -13.89 -17.93
C PRO A 102 -9.27 -13.66 -16.89
N SER A 103 -10.02 -12.56 -17.03
CA SER A 103 -11.03 -12.15 -16.03
C SER A 103 -12.07 -13.25 -15.82
N PHE A 104 -12.52 -13.42 -14.57
CA PHE A 104 -13.55 -14.38 -14.15
C PHE A 104 -13.20 -15.87 -14.33
N THR A 105 -11.93 -16.19 -14.55
CA THR A 105 -11.43 -17.58 -14.48
C THR A 105 -11.07 -18.00 -13.05
N PRO A 106 -10.95 -19.31 -12.74
CA PRO A 106 -10.51 -19.74 -11.41
C PRO A 106 -9.18 -19.13 -10.95
N PRO A 107 -8.12 -19.01 -11.79
CA PRO A 107 -6.90 -18.30 -11.41
C PRO A 107 -7.13 -16.81 -11.10
N TRP A 108 -8.01 -16.13 -11.84
CA TRP A 108 -8.38 -14.74 -11.54
C TRP A 108 -9.12 -14.62 -10.21
N ALA A 109 -10.06 -15.52 -9.94
CA ALA A 109 -10.81 -15.54 -8.67
C ALA A 109 -9.89 -15.83 -7.48
N ALA A 110 -8.96 -16.76 -7.62
CA ALA A 110 -7.93 -17.02 -6.62
C ALA A 110 -7.03 -15.79 -6.40
N SER A 111 -6.67 -15.08 -7.47
CA SER A 111 -5.87 -13.85 -7.40
C SER A 111 -6.63 -12.71 -6.72
N ALA A 112 -7.94 -12.56 -7.01
CA ALA A 112 -8.82 -11.61 -6.35
C ALA A 112 -8.96 -11.91 -4.86
N ALA A 113 -9.14 -13.18 -4.49
CA ALA A 113 -9.22 -13.62 -3.11
C ALA A 113 -7.89 -13.35 -2.37
N LEU A 114 -6.76 -13.69 -2.98
CA LEU A 114 -5.43 -13.44 -2.41
C LEU A 114 -5.18 -11.94 -2.20
N PHE A 115 -5.52 -11.12 -3.19
CA PHE A 115 -5.41 -9.66 -3.12
C PHE A 115 -6.28 -9.09 -2.00
N GLY A 116 -7.56 -9.48 -1.93
CA GLY A 116 -8.49 -9.03 -0.90
C GLY A 116 -8.10 -9.48 0.51
N ALA A 117 -7.65 -10.73 0.65
CA ALA A 117 -7.19 -11.26 1.94
C ALA A 117 -5.93 -10.53 2.43
N GLY A 118 -4.97 -10.24 1.55
CA GLY A 118 -3.78 -9.47 1.91
C GLY A 118 -4.13 -8.06 2.42
N TRP A 119 -5.06 -7.36 1.75
CA TRP A 119 -5.56 -6.07 2.24
C TRP A 119 -6.29 -6.20 3.59
N ALA A 120 -7.09 -7.23 3.77
CA ALA A 120 -7.78 -7.48 5.03
C ALA A 120 -6.78 -7.66 6.19
N LEU A 121 -5.70 -8.43 5.99
CA LEU A 121 -4.65 -8.61 6.99
C LEU A 121 -4.00 -7.28 7.39
N ASN A 122 -3.57 -6.47 6.42
CA ASN A 122 -2.94 -5.18 6.69
C ASN A 122 -3.90 -4.20 7.39
N ILE A 123 -5.16 -4.14 6.95
CA ILE A 123 -6.17 -3.28 7.56
C ILE A 123 -6.46 -3.71 9.01
N VAL A 124 -6.53 -5.02 9.27
CA VAL A 124 -6.66 -5.54 10.64
C VAL A 124 -5.46 -5.16 11.48
N GLY A 125 -4.25 -5.29 10.93
CA GLY A 125 -2.99 -4.81 11.52
C GLY A 125 -3.09 -3.38 12.04
N HIS A 126 -3.34 -2.45 11.11
CA HIS A 126 -3.50 -1.03 11.42
C HIS A 126 -4.62 -0.75 12.43
N ARG A 127 -5.81 -1.35 12.28
CA ARG A 127 -6.96 -1.03 13.13
C ARG A 127 -6.86 -1.61 14.54
N ARG A 128 -6.38 -2.85 14.67
CA ARG A 128 -6.42 -3.59 15.93
C ARG A 128 -5.18 -3.33 16.78
N PHE A 129 -4.03 -3.09 16.18
CA PHE A 129 -2.75 -3.03 16.88
C PHE A 129 -2.16 -1.61 16.91
N GLU A 130 -2.24 -0.85 15.82
CA GLU A 130 -1.69 0.53 15.78
C GLU A 130 -2.74 1.61 16.04
N HIS A 131 -4.02 1.30 15.83
CA HIS A 131 -5.14 2.23 15.90
C HIS A 131 -5.00 3.46 14.97
N ASN A 132 -4.32 3.30 13.84
CA ASN A 132 -4.17 4.32 12.80
C ASN A 132 -4.78 3.87 11.46
N ALA A 133 -4.83 4.78 10.50
CA ALA A 133 -5.21 4.46 9.12
C ALA A 133 -4.04 3.79 8.37
N PRO A 134 -4.32 3.03 7.29
CA PRO A 134 -3.26 2.46 6.47
C PRO A 134 -2.30 3.53 5.91
N ALA A 135 -1.01 3.35 6.19
CA ALA A 135 0.05 4.32 5.85
C ALA A 135 0.16 4.64 4.35
N PHE A 136 -0.31 3.74 3.48
CA PHE A 136 -0.33 3.93 2.02
C PHE A 136 -1.02 5.23 1.57
N PHE A 137 -2.06 5.67 2.27
CA PHE A 137 -2.83 6.86 1.88
C PHE A 137 -2.13 8.17 2.18
N GLU A 138 -1.07 8.14 2.99
CA GLU A 138 -0.24 9.29 3.34
C GLU A 138 1.11 9.22 2.62
N ASP A 139 1.75 8.04 2.64
CA ASP A 139 3.01 7.77 1.94
C ASP A 139 2.89 6.45 1.16
N PRO A 140 2.68 6.49 -0.17
CA PRO A 140 2.50 5.29 -0.97
C PRO A 140 3.81 4.49 -1.13
N LEU A 141 4.98 5.13 -0.99
CA LEU A 141 6.27 4.44 -1.08
C LEU A 141 6.54 3.60 0.17
N SER A 142 6.03 4.02 1.33
CA SER A 142 6.14 3.29 2.60
C SER A 142 5.61 1.84 2.50
N PHE A 143 4.61 1.61 1.63
CA PHE A 143 4.03 0.30 1.37
C PHE A 143 5.06 -0.74 0.91
N LEU A 144 6.09 -0.32 0.15
CA LEU A 144 7.18 -1.21 -0.27
C LEU A 144 8.45 -1.01 0.55
N ALA A 145 8.76 0.23 0.92
CA ALA A 145 9.99 0.56 1.63
C ALA A 145 10.06 -0.11 3.01
N GLY A 146 8.95 -0.13 3.74
CA GLY A 146 8.84 -0.72 5.07
C GLY A 146 9.15 -2.22 5.12
N PRO A 147 8.41 -3.07 4.39
CA PRO A 147 8.64 -4.52 4.40
C PRO A 147 10.04 -4.91 3.88
N VAL A 148 10.56 -4.19 2.89
CA VAL A 148 11.92 -4.42 2.40
C VAL A 148 12.95 -4.14 3.51
N TRP A 149 12.72 -3.08 4.30
CA TRP A 149 13.57 -2.77 5.46
C TRP A 149 13.43 -3.81 6.57
N ASP A 150 12.21 -4.28 6.88
CA ASP A 150 12.00 -5.32 7.90
C ASP A 150 12.71 -6.63 7.55
N VAL A 151 12.64 -7.05 6.28
CA VAL A 151 13.38 -8.24 5.79
C VAL A 151 14.89 -8.04 5.93
N LYS A 152 15.41 -6.88 5.49
CA LYS A 152 16.84 -6.56 5.63
C LYS A 152 17.30 -6.63 7.08
N ASN A 153 16.52 -6.06 8.00
CA ASN A 153 16.85 -6.05 9.41
C ASN A 153 16.80 -7.43 10.05
N LEU A 154 15.81 -8.25 9.70
CA LEU A 154 15.73 -9.63 10.16
C LEU A 154 16.96 -10.44 9.72
N VAL A 155 17.36 -10.30 8.45
CA VAL A 155 18.55 -10.97 7.91
C VAL A 155 19.82 -10.50 8.61
N SER A 156 19.98 -9.19 8.80
CA SER A 156 21.15 -8.61 9.48
C SER A 156 21.27 -9.09 10.93
N ARG A 157 20.15 -9.13 11.69
CA ARG A 157 20.12 -9.65 13.06
C ARG A 157 20.49 -11.12 13.14
N ARG A 158 19.98 -11.95 12.22
CA ARG A 158 20.33 -13.38 12.15
C ARG A 158 21.81 -13.60 11.86
N ARG A 159 22.39 -12.82 10.93
CA ARG A 159 23.83 -12.89 10.61
C ARG A 159 24.70 -12.53 11.82
N ALA A 160 24.36 -11.47 12.55
CA ALA A 160 25.10 -11.08 13.75
C ALA A 160 25.04 -12.17 14.84
N ALA A 161 23.87 -12.79 15.05
CA ALA A 161 23.70 -13.88 16.03
C ALA A 161 24.47 -15.15 15.64
N SER A 162 24.65 -15.44 14.36
CA SER A 162 25.46 -16.58 13.90
C SER A 162 26.97 -16.33 13.90
N ALA A 163 27.40 -15.08 14.09
CA ALA A 163 28.81 -14.67 14.13
C ALA A 163 29.33 -14.44 15.56
N ALA A 164 28.45 -14.53 16.57
CA ALA A 164 28.76 -14.45 17.99
C ALA A 164 28.81 -15.85 18.60
#